data_AF-A0AAN9EYX6-F1
#
_entry.id   AF-A0AAN9EYX6-F1
#
_cell.length_a   1.000
_cell.length_b   1.000
_cell.length_c   1.000
_cell.angle_alpha   90.00
_cell.angle_beta   90.00
_cell.angle_gamma   90.00
#
_symmetry.space_group_name_H-M   'P 1'
#
loop_
_entity.id
_entity.type
_entity.pdbx_description
1 polymer ?
#
loop_
_entity_poly.entity_id
_entity_poly.type
_entity_poly.pdbx_seq_one_letter_code
_entity_poly.pdbx_strand_id
1 'polypeptide(L)'
;MEFKAIPFFSFNFGTQDLIHSILKRLWTLRALERENGEANDAPDSEVGVGTSKKSRPTSVNANALKLTSELLRMFVTEAIQRAAAIAEAEGASQIEPTHLEIILPQLLLDF
;
A
#
# COMPACT_ATOMS: atom_id res chain seq x y z
N MET A 1 -0.68 -6.15 34.72
CA MET A 1 -1.61 -5.35 33.88
C MET A 1 -1.62 -6.04 32.53
N GLU A 2 -2.68 -6.78 32.22
CA GLU A 2 -2.78 -7.49 30.95
C GLU A 2 -2.94 -6.48 29.82
N PHE A 3 -2.05 -6.52 28.82
CA PHE A 3 -2.36 -5.96 27.51
C PHE A 3 -3.61 -6.69 27.04
N LYS A 4 -4.75 -6.01 27.16
CA LYS A 4 -6.05 -6.52 26.72
C LYS A 4 -5.86 -6.87 25.25
N ALA A 5 -5.82 -8.18 24.97
CA ALA A 5 -5.65 -8.72 23.63
C ALA A 5 -6.49 -7.88 22.68
N ILE A 6 -5.82 -7.09 21.82
CA ILE A 6 -6.51 -6.27 20.82
C ILE A 6 -7.40 -7.26 20.10
N PRO A 7 -8.74 -7.15 20.22
CA PRO A 7 -9.62 -8.22 19.82
C PRO A 7 -9.39 -8.47 18.34
N PHE A 8 -8.81 -9.63 18.05
CA PHE A 8 -8.39 -10.12 16.73
C PHE A 8 -9.52 -10.14 15.69
N PHE A 9 -10.75 -9.76 16.08
CA PHE A 9 -11.98 -10.17 15.46
C PHE A 9 -12.91 -9.06 14.97
N SER A 10 -12.51 -7.78 14.94
CA SER A 10 -13.36 -6.77 14.28
C SER A 10 -12.60 -5.59 13.70
N PHE A 11 -11.50 -5.84 12.99
CA PHE A 11 -11.16 -4.95 11.88
C PHE A 11 -12.03 -5.35 10.68
N ASN A 12 -13.32 -5.02 10.75
CA ASN A 12 -14.25 -5.22 9.65
C ASN A 12 -13.92 -4.16 8.59
N PHE A 13 -12.98 -4.50 7.72
CA PHE A 13 -12.56 -3.64 6.63
C PHE A 13 -13.75 -3.61 5.64
N GLY A 14 -14.69 -2.66 5.84
CA GLY A 14 -15.77 -2.33 4.90
C GLY A 14 -15.25 -1.59 3.66
N THR A 15 -14.24 -2.16 3.00
CA THR A 15 -13.14 -1.37 2.39
C THR A 15 -12.66 -1.86 1.04
N GLN A 16 -13.28 -2.87 0.43
CA GLN A 16 -12.93 -3.21 -0.95
C GLN A 16 -13.10 -1.97 -1.86
N ASP A 17 -14.13 -1.16 -1.63
CA ASP A 17 -14.33 0.12 -2.33
C ASP A 17 -13.25 1.16 -2.02
N LEU A 18 -12.80 1.24 -0.76
CA LEU A 18 -11.72 2.12 -0.35
C LEU A 18 -10.39 1.70 -0.98
N ILE A 19 -10.05 0.41 -0.91
CA ILE A 19 -8.84 -0.16 -1.51
C ILE A 19 -8.89 0.03 -3.02
N HIS A 20 -10.02 -0.25 -3.66
CA HIS A 20 -10.22 -0.01 -5.07
C HIS A 20 -9.98 1.47 -5.42
N SER A 21 -10.47 2.40 -4.58
CA SER A 21 -10.26 3.84 -4.75
C SER A 21 -8.80 4.25 -4.57
N ILE A 22 -8.08 3.66 -3.60
CA ILE A 22 -6.64 3.86 -3.40
C ILE A 22 -5.85 3.37 -4.61
N LEU A 23 -6.10 2.14 -5.08
CA LEU A 23 -5.45 1.56 -6.25
C LEU A 23 -5.70 2.40 -7.50
N LYS A 24 -6.96 2.78 -7.74
CA LYS A 24 -7.34 3.63 -8.87
C LYS A 24 -6.62 4.98 -8.82
N ARG A 25 -6.56 5.64 -7.65
CA ARG A 25 -5.84 6.91 -7.46
C ARG A 25 -4.36 6.76 -7.84
N LEU A 26 -3.69 5.73 -7.32
CA LEU A 26 -2.26 5.50 -7.59
C LEU A 26 -2.00 5.23 -9.07
N TRP A 27 -2.87 4.45 -9.73
CA TRP A 27 -2.73 4.19 -11.16
C TRP A 27 -2.99 5.41 -12.03
N THR A 28 -3.96 6.26 -11.68
CA THR A 28 -4.20 7.52 -12.38
C THR A 28 -3.00 8.46 -12.25
N LEU A 29 -2.43 8.60 -11.05
CA LEU A 29 -1.23 9.43 -10.83
C LEU A 29 -0.04 8.91 -11.66
N ARG A 30 0.18 7.59 -11.66
CA ARG A 30 1.28 6.95 -12.42
C ARG A 30 1.07 7.00 -13.92
N ALA A 31 -0.18 7.04 -14.40
CA ALA A 31 -0.46 7.23 -15.82
C ALA A 31 -0.13 8.66 -16.25
N LEU A 32 -0.50 9.65 -15.44
CA LEU A 32 -0.19 11.06 -15.69
C LEU A 32 1.32 11.36 -15.67
N GLU A 33 2.07 10.76 -14.73
CA GLU A 33 3.53 10.88 -14.69
C GLU A 33 4.22 10.39 -15.99
N ARG A 34 3.69 9.32 -16.60
CA ARG A 34 4.24 8.78 -17.87
C ARG A 34 3.97 9.71 -19.05
N GLU A 35 2.77 10.27 -19.13
CA GLU A 35 2.41 11.24 -20.17
C GLU A 35 3.25 12.53 -20.05
N ASN A 36 3.50 12.99 -18.83
CA ASN A 36 4.29 14.21 -18.60
C ASN A 36 5.81 14.02 -18.81
N GLY A 37 6.32 12.78 -18.66
CA GLY A 37 7.71 12.43 -18.95
C GLY A 37 8.00 12.30 -20.46
N GLU A 38 7.06 11.79 -21.24
CA GLU A 38 7.16 11.70 -22.71
C GLU A 38 7.15 13.08 -23.40
N ALA A 39 6.63 14.13 -22.74
CA ALA A 39 6.58 15.49 -23.28
C ALA A 39 7.89 16.29 -23.13
N ASN A 40 8.81 15.84 -22.27
CA ASN A 40 10.07 16.54 -22.01
C ASN A 40 11.28 15.96 -22.77
N ASP A 41 11.12 14.83 -23.46
CA ASP A 41 12.17 14.22 -24.28
C ASP A 41 11.79 14.24 -25.78
N ALA A 42 12.56 15.04 -26.53
CA ALA A 42 12.75 15.08 -27.98
C ALA A 42 11.88 16.09 -28.79
N PRO A 43 12.48 16.74 -29.82
CA PRO A 43 12.90 15.98 -31.00
C PRO A 43 14.26 16.38 -31.60
N ASP A 44 15.06 15.38 -32.01
CA ASP A 44 15.63 15.44 -33.35
C ASP A 44 15.71 14.04 -33.99
N SER A 45 15.44 14.00 -35.29
CA SER A 45 15.52 12.89 -36.26
C SER A 45 14.40 11.82 -36.36
N GLU A 46 13.52 12.11 -37.34
CA GLU A 46 13.14 11.28 -38.51
C GLU A 46 12.31 9.97 -38.35
N VAL A 47 11.07 10.07 -38.85
CA VAL A 47 10.22 9.10 -39.58
C VAL A 47 10.09 7.66 -39.03
N GLY A 48 8.99 7.41 -38.32
CA GLY A 48 8.45 6.06 -38.09
C GLY A 48 7.06 6.09 -37.45
N VAL A 49 6.04 5.78 -38.26
CA VAL A 49 4.63 5.46 -37.92
C VAL A 49 4.26 5.67 -36.44
N GLY A 50 3.66 6.82 -36.15
CA GLY A 50 3.12 7.14 -34.83
C GLY A 50 1.93 6.25 -34.48
N THR A 51 2.18 5.09 -33.88
CA THR A 51 1.20 4.48 -33.00
C THR A 51 1.24 5.29 -31.70
N SER A 52 0.36 6.28 -31.58
CA SER A 52 0.06 6.92 -30.30
C SER A 52 -0.15 5.81 -29.28
N LYS A 53 0.82 5.60 -28.38
CA LYS A 53 0.77 4.58 -27.36
C LYS A 53 -0.30 5.00 -26.37
N LYS A 54 -1.56 4.75 -26.72
CA LYS A 54 -2.69 5.05 -25.84
C LYS A 54 -2.59 4.08 -24.67
N SER A 55 -1.91 4.54 -23.62
CA SER A 55 -1.64 3.77 -22.41
C SER A 55 -2.96 3.22 -21.87
N ARG A 56 -3.08 1.89 -21.88
CA ARG A 56 -4.29 1.22 -21.39
C ARG A 56 -4.40 1.50 -19.89
N PRO A 57 -5.57 1.96 -19.39
CA PRO A 57 -5.74 2.18 -17.96
C PRO A 57 -5.61 0.85 -17.20
N THR A 58 -4.81 0.85 -16.15
CA THR A 58 -4.68 -0.28 -15.23
C THR A 58 -5.98 -0.45 -14.43
N SER A 59 -6.44 -1.70 -14.27
CA SER A 59 -7.66 -2.05 -13.53
C SER A 59 -7.44 -3.29 -12.67
N VAL A 60 -8.17 -3.43 -11.56
CA VAL A 60 -8.18 -4.62 -10.69
C VAL A 60 -9.48 -5.39 -10.91
N ASN A 61 -9.42 -6.72 -10.95
CA ASN A 61 -10.62 -7.56 -10.95
C ASN A 61 -11.08 -7.87 -9.51
N ALA A 62 -12.30 -8.38 -9.34
CA ALA A 62 -12.88 -8.60 -8.01
C ALA A 62 -12.07 -9.57 -7.12
N ASN A 63 -11.50 -10.65 -7.69
CA ASN A 63 -10.71 -11.61 -6.92
C ASN A 63 -9.38 -11.00 -6.46
N ALA A 64 -8.69 -10.30 -7.36
CA ALA A 64 -7.47 -9.58 -7.04
C ALA A 64 -7.75 -8.51 -5.97
N LEU A 65 -8.84 -7.76 -6.08
CA LEU A 65 -9.25 -6.77 -5.08
C LEU A 65 -9.47 -7.40 -3.70
N LYS A 66 -10.16 -8.55 -3.66
CA LYS A 66 -10.38 -9.30 -2.41
C LYS A 66 -9.06 -9.75 -1.79
N LEU A 67 -8.15 -10.32 -2.58
CA LEU A 67 -6.83 -10.75 -2.09
C LEU A 67 -5.97 -9.58 -1.61
N THR A 68 -5.96 -8.47 -2.35
CA THR A 68 -5.27 -7.24 -1.93
C THR A 68 -5.85 -6.70 -0.62
N SER A 69 -7.16 -6.86 -0.40
CA SER A 69 -7.81 -6.46 0.84
C SER A 69 -7.33 -7.27 2.03
N GLU A 70 -7.22 -8.59 1.87
CA GLU A 70 -6.64 -9.45 2.91
C GLU A 70 -5.16 -9.17 3.13
N LEU A 71 -4.39 -8.92 2.07
CA LEU A 71 -2.97 -8.58 2.18
C LEU A 71 -2.76 -7.29 3.00
N LEU A 72 -3.54 -6.24 2.73
CA LEU A 72 -3.47 -4.98 3.48
C LEU A 72 -3.90 -5.16 4.93
N ARG A 73 -4.92 -6.00 5.18
CA ARG A 73 -5.34 -6.35 6.54
C ARG A 73 -4.22 -7.07 7.29
N MET A 74 -3.55 -8.03 6.65
CA MET A 74 -2.39 -8.72 7.22
C MET A 74 -1.23 -7.76 7.49
N PHE A 75 -0.88 -6.90 6.53
CA PHE A 75 0.18 -5.90 6.68
C PHE A 75 -0.02 -5.01 7.92
N VAL A 76 -1.24 -4.47 8.09
CA VAL A 76 -1.55 -3.62 9.26
C VAL A 76 -1.56 -4.43 10.55
N THR A 77 -2.05 -5.67 10.52
CA THR A 77 -2.08 -6.55 11.70
C THR A 77 -0.66 -6.89 12.16
N GLU A 78 0.22 -7.24 11.23
CA GLU A 78 1.64 -7.52 11.50
C GLU A 78 2.34 -6.29 12.09
N ALA A 79 2.11 -5.10 11.53
CA ALA A 79 2.68 -3.86 12.06
C ALA A 79 2.27 -3.63 13.52
N ILE A 80 0.98 -3.80 13.85
CA ILE A 80 0.46 -3.63 15.21
C ILE A 80 1.03 -4.69 16.15
N GLN A 81 1.06 -5.96 15.75
CA GLN A 81 1.55 -7.05 16.59
C GLN A 81 3.03 -6.91 16.91
N ARG A 82 3.85 -6.55 15.92
CA ARG A 82 5.29 -6.33 16.12
C ARG A 82 5.55 -5.11 17.00
N ALA A 83 4.85 -4.00 16.77
CA ALA A 83 4.97 -2.82 17.61
C ALA A 83 4.52 -3.09 19.07
N ALA A 84 3.45 -3.87 19.24
CA ALA A 84 2.99 -4.31 20.57
C ALA A 84 4.05 -5.17 21.28
N ALA A 85 4.72 -6.08 20.56
CA ALA A 85 5.78 -6.90 21.14
C ALA A 85 6.98 -6.08 21.62
N ILE A 86 7.36 -5.00 20.90
CA ILE A 86 8.39 -4.08 21.38
C ILE A 86 7.90 -3.37 22.66
N ALA A 87 6.68 -2.82 22.64
CA ALA A 87 6.09 -2.12 23.79
C ALA A 87 6.02 -3.00 25.04
N GLU A 88 5.62 -4.27 24.90
CA GLU A 88 5.55 -5.23 25.99
C GLU A 88 6.95 -5.55 26.56
N ALA A 89 7.96 -5.71 25.69
CA ALA A 89 9.32 -6.03 26.09
C ALA A 89 9.98 -4.91 26.92
N GLU A 90 9.59 -3.65 26.72
CA GLU A 90 10.06 -2.52 27.52
C GLU A 90 9.13 -2.14 28.70
N GLY A 91 8.03 -2.86 28.87
CA GLY A 91 7.05 -2.60 29.93
C GLY A 91 6.21 -1.34 29.72
N ALA A 92 6.12 -0.84 28.48
CA ALA A 92 5.21 0.24 28.12
C ALA A 92 3.76 -0.22 28.30
N SER A 93 2.86 0.73 28.58
CA SER A 93 1.41 0.45 28.73
C SER A 93 0.60 0.66 27.45
N GLN A 94 1.23 1.22 26.42
CA GLN A 94 0.62 1.53 25.13
C GLN A 94 1.66 1.50 24.01
N ILE A 95 1.19 1.33 22.77
CA ILE A 95 2.04 1.40 21.58
C ILE A 95 2.30 2.86 21.26
N GLU A 96 3.51 3.32 21.56
CA GLU A 96 4.07 4.58 21.08
C GLU A 96 4.57 4.52 19.62
N PRO A 97 4.68 5.67 18.91
CA PRO A 97 5.20 5.73 17.54
C PRO A 97 6.61 5.13 17.39
N THR A 98 7.45 5.26 18.41
CA THR A 98 8.82 4.72 18.45
C THR A 98 8.85 3.21 18.25
N HIS A 99 7.87 2.46 18.78
CA HIS A 99 7.78 1.01 18.57
C HIS A 99 7.55 0.66 17.11
N LEU A 100 6.76 1.48 16.39
CA LEU A 100 6.53 1.31 14.96
C LEU A 100 7.79 1.64 14.16
N GLU A 101 8.48 2.73 14.51
CA GLU A 101 9.74 3.14 13.87
C GLU A 101 10.80 2.04 13.95
N ILE A 102 10.87 1.34 15.09
CA ILE A 102 11.81 0.23 15.32
C ILE A 102 11.52 -0.96 14.38
N ILE A 103 10.25 -1.33 14.20
CA ILE A 103 9.89 -2.53 13.41
C ILE A 103 9.74 -2.22 11.91
N LEU A 104 9.67 -0.94 11.54
CA LEU A 104 9.41 -0.49 10.17
C LEU A 104 10.40 -1.06 9.14
N PRO A 105 11.73 -1.09 9.38
CA PRO A 105 12.67 -1.63 8.41
C PRO A 105 12.38 -3.10 8.07
N GLN A 106 12.11 -3.94 9.08
CA GLN A 106 11.81 -5.35 8.84
C GLN A 106 10.42 -5.54 8.24
N LEU A 107 9.44 -4.76 8.68
CA LEU A 107 8.10 -4.79 8.11
C LEU A 107 8.10 -4.50 6.60
N LEU A 108 8.93 -3.56 6.14
CA LEU A 108 9.08 -3.22 4.72
C LEU A 108 9.95 -4.22 3.94
N LEU A 109 10.71 -5.09 4.62
CA LEU A 109 11.44 -6.17 3.95
C LEU A 109 10.57 -7.41 3.74
N ASP A 110 9.57 -7.60 4.60
CA ASP A 110 8.65 -8.75 4.52
C ASP A 110 7.55 -8.58 3.45
N PHE A 111 7.34 -7.35 2.94
CA PHE A 111 6.29 -6.96 1.99
C PHE A 111 6.85 -6.17 0.82
#